data_AF-A0A402BJM8-F1
#
_entry.id   AF-A0A402BJM8-F1
#
_cell.length_a   1.000
_cell.length_b   1.000
_cell.length_c   1.000
_cell.angle_alpha   90.00
_cell.angle_beta   90.00
_cell.angle_gamma   90.00
#
_symmetry.space_group_name_H-M   'P 1'
#
loop_
_entity.id
_entity.type
_entity.pdbx_description
1 polymer ?
#
loop_
_entity_poly.entity_id
_entity_poly.type
_entity_poly.pdbx_seq_one_letter_code
_entity_poly.pdbx_strand_id
1 'polypeptide(L)'
;MSVFEQLKNLFMDDLQALRQLKKHGWFVWPMERVVKQEHLGRCCYLAEELLSEDELQQMKAQLALSNLQWHSLKTKVSGDRHAKS
;
A
#
# COMPACT_ATOMS: atom_id res chain seq x y z
N MET A 1 19.54 -6.20 5.87
CA MET A 1 18.53 -5.44 5.11
C MET A 1 18.01 -4.32 5.98
N SER A 2 17.96 -3.09 5.48
CA SER A 2 17.40 -1.95 6.21
C SER A 2 15.87 -2.03 6.23
N VAL A 3 15.24 -1.37 7.21
CA VAL A 3 13.78 -1.25 7.30
C VAL A 3 13.21 -0.63 6.03
N PHE A 4 13.91 0.35 5.46
CA PHE A 4 13.60 0.94 4.16
C PHE A 4 13.51 -0.10 3.04
N GLU A 5 14.50 -0.98 2.88
CA GLU A 5 14.48 -1.99 1.82
C GLU A 5 13.38 -3.03 2.01
N GLN A 6 13.11 -3.43 3.25
CA GLN A 6 12.04 -4.36 3.57
C GLN A 6 10.68 -3.78 3.22
N LEU A 7 10.40 -2.54 3.65
CA LEU A 7 9.16 -1.84 3.31
C LEU A 7 9.02 -1.65 1.81
N LYS A 8 10.09 -1.22 1.12
CA LYS A 8 10.08 -1.05 -0.33
C LYS A 8 9.72 -2.34 -1.06
N ASN A 9 10.34 -3.46 -0.69
CA ASN A 9 10.07 -4.75 -1.32
C ASN A 9 8.61 -5.18 -1.09
N LEU A 10 8.10 -5.03 0.15
CA LEU A 10 6.68 -5.31 0.46
C LEU A 10 5.73 -4.46 -0.38
N PHE A 11 6.01 -3.15 -0.51
CA PHE A 11 5.22 -2.26 -1.36
C PHE A 11 5.25 -2.68 -2.83
N MET A 12 6.41 -3.01 -3.36
CA MET A 12 6.56 -3.44 -4.75
C MET A 12 5.75 -4.71 -5.03
N ASP A 13 5.86 -5.71 -4.16
CA ASP A 13 5.17 -6.98 -4.31
C ASP A 13 3.65 -6.80 -4.29
N ASP A 14 3.13 -6.05 -3.33
CA ASP A 14 1.68 -5.82 -3.19
C ASP A 14 1.12 -4.93 -4.30
N LEU A 15 1.85 -3.88 -4.72
CA LEU A 15 1.46 -3.05 -5.86
C LEU A 15 1.47 -3.85 -7.16
N GLN A 16 2.46 -4.72 -7.35
CA GLN A 16 2.53 -5.60 -8.51
C GLN A 16 1.38 -6.61 -8.49
N ALA A 17 1.09 -7.23 -7.35
CA ALA A 17 -0.06 -8.13 -7.19
C ALA A 17 -1.35 -7.39 -7.55
N LEU A 18 -1.61 -6.21 -6.99
CA LEU A 18 -2.80 -5.42 -7.34
C LEU A 18 -2.87 -5.04 -8.83
N ARG A 19 -1.74 -4.73 -9.48
CA ARG A 19 -1.69 -4.48 -10.93
C ARG A 19 -2.03 -5.74 -11.73
N GLN A 20 -1.53 -6.90 -11.33
CA GLN A 20 -1.83 -8.18 -11.97
C GLN A 20 -3.30 -8.56 -11.80
N LEU A 21 -3.85 -8.35 -10.60
CA LEU A 21 -5.27 -8.52 -10.28
C LEU A 21 -6.16 -7.62 -11.15
N LYS A 22 -5.75 -6.36 -11.38
CA LYS A 22 -6.48 -5.44 -12.28
C LYS A 22 -6.46 -5.91 -13.74
N LYS A 23 -5.36 -6.51 -14.20
CA LYS A 23 -5.21 -7.02 -15.58
C LYS A 23 -6.01 -8.30 -15.86
N HIS A 24 -6.20 -9.16 -14.86
CA HIS A 24 -6.83 -10.48 -15.05
C HIS A 24 -8.37 -10.49 -14.98
N GLY A 25 -9.01 -9.32 -14.93
CA GLY A 25 -10.44 -9.17 -15.25
C GLY A 25 -11.40 -9.98 -14.37
N TRP A 26 -11.99 -9.31 -13.38
CA TRP A 26 -13.26 -9.64 -12.68
C TRP A 26 -13.35 -10.94 -11.88
N PHE A 27 -12.58 -11.98 -12.18
CA PHE A 27 -12.69 -13.29 -11.53
C PHE A 27 -11.71 -13.51 -10.38
N VAL A 28 -10.99 -12.46 -9.96
CA VAL A 28 -10.09 -12.58 -8.81
C VAL A 28 -10.78 -12.19 -7.52
N TRP A 29 -10.83 -13.17 -6.63
CA TRP A 29 -11.34 -13.23 -5.28
C TRP A 29 -11.26 -11.87 -4.57
N PRO A 30 -12.42 -11.22 -4.32
CA PRO A 30 -12.50 -9.93 -3.64
C PRO A 30 -11.66 -9.88 -2.35
N MET A 31 -11.55 -11.01 -1.68
CA MET A 31 -10.80 -11.18 -0.44
C MET A 31 -9.28 -10.96 -0.60
N GLU A 32 -8.63 -11.51 -1.63
CA GLU A 32 -7.19 -11.28 -1.85
C GLU A 32 -6.89 -9.82 -2.14
N ARG A 33 -7.75 -9.17 -2.93
CA ARG A 33 -7.62 -7.74 -3.21
C ARG A 33 -7.78 -6.89 -1.95
N VAL A 34 -8.74 -7.23 -1.09
CA VAL A 34 -8.96 -6.53 0.19
C VAL A 34 -7.77 -6.72 1.12
N VAL A 35 -7.30 -7.96 1.31
CA VAL A 35 -6.13 -8.25 2.17
C VAL A 35 -4.89 -7.50 1.69
N LYS A 36 -4.64 -7.43 0.38
CA LYS A 36 -3.52 -6.68 -0.18
C LYS A 36 -3.66 -5.17 -0.01
N GLN A 37 -4.87 -4.63 -0.12
CA GLN A 37 -5.12 -3.22 0.17
C GLN A 37 -4.95 -2.88 1.66
N GLU A 38 -5.42 -3.76 2.55
CA GLU A 38 -5.22 -3.62 3.99
C GLU A 38 -3.74 -3.65 4.37
N HIS A 39 -3.00 -4.59 3.80
CA HIS A 39 -1.57 -4.72 4.03
C HIS A 39 -0.81 -3.46 3.57
N LEU A 40 -1.11 -2.94 2.37
CA LEU A 40 -0.53 -1.69 1.90
C LEU A 40 -0.82 -0.50 2.80
N GLY A 41 -2.05 -0.35 3.30
CA GLY A 41 -2.36 0.75 4.20
C GLY A 41 -1.64 0.63 5.54
N ARG A 42 -1.49 -0.58 6.10
CA ARG A 42 -0.65 -0.81 7.29
C ARG A 42 0.82 -0.48 7.02
N CYS A 43 1.34 -0.88 5.86
CA CYS A 43 2.70 -0.50 5.43
C CYS A 43 2.87 1.01 5.29
N CYS A 44 1.84 1.75 4.84
CA CYS A 44 1.89 3.21 4.82
C CYS A 44 2.00 3.82 6.22
N TYR A 45 1.28 3.29 7.21
CA TYR A 45 1.40 3.73 8.60
C TYR A 45 2.80 3.43 9.17
N LEU A 46 3.27 2.19 9.01
CA LEU A 46 4.58 1.78 9.50
C LEU A 46 5.72 2.57 8.85
N ALA A 47 5.60 2.87 7.55
CA ALA A 47 6.58 3.69 6.86
C ALA A 47 6.66 5.11 7.44
N GLU A 48 5.53 5.73 7.78
CA GLU A 48 5.52 7.06 8.40
C GLU A 48 6.04 7.07 9.84
N GLU A 49 5.91 5.95 10.57
CA GLU A 49 6.45 5.82 11.93
C GLU A 49 7.95 5.49 11.95
N LEU A 50 8.43 4.72 10.97
CA LEU A 50 9.78 4.14 10.99
C LEU A 50 10.78 4.87 10.10
N LEU A 51 10.32 5.59 9.08
CA LEU A 51 11.18 6.29 8.14
C LEU A 51 11.17 7.79 8.44
N SER A 52 12.33 8.42 8.23
CA SER A 52 12.40 9.89 8.18
C SER A 52 11.60 10.43 6.99
N GLU A 53 11.26 11.73 7.03
CA GLU A 53 10.50 12.36 5.94
C GLU A 53 11.23 12.25 4.59
N ASP A 54 12.56 12.38 4.59
CA ASP A 54 13.40 12.24 3.39
C ASP A 54 13.36 10.81 2.83
N GLU A 55 13.49 9.80 3.70
CA GLU A 55 13.38 8.39 3.31
C GLU A 55 11.97 8.07 2.79
N LEU A 56 10.93 8.64 3.40
CA LEU A 56 9.55 8.46 2.97
C LEU A 56 9.32 9.08 1.58
N GLN A 57 9.84 10.29 1.34
CA GLN A 57 9.78 10.93 0.02
C GLN A 57 10.56 10.12 -1.02
N GLN A 58 11.75 9.65 -0.68
CA GLN A 58 12.56 8.81 -1.55
C GLN A 58 11.82 7.50 -1.90
N MET A 59 11.17 6.88 -0.92
CA MET A 59 10.41 5.65 -1.14
C MET A 59 9.19 5.90 -2.04
N LYS A 60 8.43 6.96 -1.80
CA LYS A 60 7.30 7.35 -2.67
C LYS A 60 7.75 7.57 -4.11
N ALA A 61 8.88 8.26 -4.31
CA ALA A 61 9.47 8.49 -5.63
C ALA A 61 9.86 7.18 -6.32
N GLN A 62 10.54 6.26 -5.61
CA GLN A 62 10.93 4.95 -6.16
C GLN A 62 9.72 4.07 -6.52
N LEU A 63 8.63 4.17 -5.75
CA LEU A 63 7.38 3.44 -6.01
C LEU A 63 6.49 4.13 -7.05
N ALA A 64 6.90 5.29 -7.57
CA ALA A 64 6.10 6.16 -8.44
C ALA A 64 4.71 6.47 -7.85
N LEU A 65 4.65 6.70 -6.53
CA LEU A 65 3.43 7.04 -5.80
C LEU A 65 3.39 8.54 -5.53
N SER A 66 2.29 9.19 -5.90
CA SER A 66 2.02 10.56 -5.47
C SER A 66 1.55 10.60 -4.01
N ASN A 67 1.64 11.78 -3.37
CA ASN A 67 1.10 11.97 -2.02
C ASN A 67 -0.41 11.66 -1.93
N LEU A 68 -1.17 11.94 -3.00
CA LEU A 68 -2.58 11.61 -3.07
C LEU A 68 -2.81 10.08 -3.13
N GLN A 69 -2.01 9.36 -3.92
CA GLN A 69 -2.09 7.89 -3.99
C GLN A 69 -1.68 7.25 -2.66
N TRP A 70 -0.62 7.76 -2.04
CA TRP A 70 -0.19 7.36 -0.71
C TRP A 70 -1.30 7.54 0.33
N HIS A 71 -1.92 8.72 0.34
CA HIS A 71 -3.02 9.02 1.25
C HIS A 71 -4.25 8.15 0.96
N SER A 72 -4.54 7.83 -0.31
CA SER A 72 -5.62 6.92 -0.68
C SER A 72 -5.37 5.47 -0.21
N LEU A 73 -4.14 4.98 -0.32
CA LEU A 73 -3.75 3.65 0.19
C LEU A 73 -3.90 3.58 1.70
N LYS A 74 -3.49 4.65 2.42
CA LYS A 74 -3.65 4.77 3.86
C LYS A 74 -5.11 4.85 4.30
N THR A 75 -5.93 5.66 3.63
CA THR A 75 -7.33 5.92 4.03
C THR A 75 -8.29 4.78 3.70
N LYS A 76 -8.00 3.93 2.71
CA LYS A 76 -8.82 2.75 2.42
C LYS A 76 -8.91 1.76 3.58
N VAL A 77 -7.90 1.74 4.46
CA VAL A 77 -7.90 0.93 5.70
C VAL A 77 -8.78 1.53 6.80
N SER A 78 -9.05 2.84 6.74
CA SER A 78 -9.92 3.54 7.69
C SER A 78 -11.37 3.62 7.20
N GLY A 79 -11.62 3.50 5.89
CA GLY A 79 -12.95 3.61 5.28
C GLY A 79 -13.87 2.41 5.54
N ASP A 80 -13.34 1.18 5.61
CA ASP A 80 -14.16 -0.02 5.83
C ASP A 80 -14.63 -0.20 7.29
N ARG A 81 -14.06 0.55 8.24
CA ARG A 81 -14.51 0.55 9.64
C ARG A 81 -15.73 1.43 9.91
N HIS A 82 -16.15 2.27 8.96
CA HIS A 82 -17.35 3.13 9.09
C HIS A 82 -18.55 2.67 8.24
N ALA A 83 -18.40 1.62 7.42
CA ALA A 83 -19.49 1.10 6.58
C ALA A 83 -20.34 -0.01 7.23
N LYS A 84 -20.18 -0.25 8.53
CA LYS A 84 -21.12 -1.03 9.34
C LYS A 84 -21.61 -0.20 10.52
N SER A 85 -22.65 0.58 10.22
CA SER A 85 -23.62 1.04 11.20
C SER A 85 -24.36 -0.15 11.82
#